data_AF-A0A843HN79-F1
#
_entry.id   AF-A0A843HN79-F1
#
_cell.length_a   1.000
_cell.length_b   1.000
_cell.length_c   1.000
_cell.angle_alpha   90.00
_cell.angle_beta   90.00
_cell.angle_gamma   90.00
#
_symmetry.space_group_name_H-M   'P 1'
#
loop_
_entity.id
_entity.type
_entity.pdbx_description
1 polymer ?
#
loop_
_entity_poly.entity_id
_entity_poly.type
_entity_poly.pdbx_seq_one_letter_code
_entity_poly.pdbx_strand_id
1 'polypeptide(L)'
;MNFNEMKKEFKKTRTWKEFTKELKEERKVDALTLQKLRKGSLTHHCDLRPEMYKDLNPFKFETLNMKSHDVVHFLYNYYRKDPDVLVRLKNILDKMVLLSGGEK
;
A
#
# COMPACT_ATOMS: atom_id res chain seq x y z
N MET A 1 -15.83 -9.99 -19.19
CA MET A 1 -15.43 -9.04 -18.14
C MET A 1 -13.93 -9.11 -18.00
N ASN A 2 -13.21 -8.02 -18.21
CA ASN A 2 -11.76 -8.00 -18.01
C ASN A 2 -11.43 -8.03 -16.51
N PHE A 3 -10.18 -8.35 -16.15
CA PHE A 3 -9.78 -8.47 -14.74
C PHE A 3 -10.06 -7.20 -13.91
N ASN A 4 -9.87 -6.01 -14.49
CA ASN A 4 -10.12 -4.75 -13.79
C ASN A 4 -11.61 -4.52 -13.49
N GLU A 5 -12.50 -4.98 -14.36
CA GLU A 5 -13.94 -4.94 -14.13
C GLU A 5 -14.35 -5.94 -13.05
N MET A 6 -13.81 -7.16 -13.06
CA MET A 6 -14.05 -8.14 -11.99
C MET A 6 -13.61 -7.59 -10.62
N LYS A 7 -12.45 -6.93 -10.59
CA LYS A 7 -11.91 -6.24 -9.40
C LYS A 7 -12.88 -5.18 -8.87
N LYS A 8 -13.44 -4.36 -9.77
CA LYS A 8 -14.39 -3.29 -9.43
C LYS A 8 -15.69 -3.86 -8.88
N GLU A 9 -16.24 -4.91 -9.48
CA GLU A 9 -17.48 -5.53 -8.99
C GLU A 9 -17.27 -6.21 -7.64
N PHE A 10 -16.17 -6.94 -7.44
CA PHE A 10 -15.87 -7.54 -6.14
C PHE A 10 -15.78 -6.48 -5.03
N LYS A 11 -15.17 -5.32 -5.31
CA LYS A 11 -15.09 -4.20 -4.36
C LYS A 11 -16.44 -3.61 -3.96
N LYS A 12 -17.51 -3.84 -4.73
CA LYS A 12 -18.87 -3.39 -4.38
C LYS A 12 -19.57 -4.36 -3.41
N THR A 13 -19.13 -5.61 -3.33
CA THR A 13 -19.75 -6.65 -2.51
C THR A 13 -19.72 -6.31 -1.02
N ARG A 14 -20.69 -6.83 -0.27
CA ARG A 14 -20.75 -6.67 1.19
C ARG A 14 -19.53 -7.30 1.86
N THR A 15 -19.14 -8.49 1.42
CA THR A 15 -17.97 -9.23 1.92
C THR A 15 -16.69 -8.40 1.87
N TRP A 16 -16.42 -7.74 0.74
CA TRP A 16 -15.26 -6.85 0.62
C TRP A 16 -15.35 -5.65 1.59
N LYS A 17 -16.52 -5.02 1.70
CA LYS A 17 -16.73 -3.87 2.58
C LYS A 17 -16.54 -4.24 4.05
N GLU A 18 -17.07 -5.37 4.48
CA GLU A 18 -16.91 -5.91 5.84
C GLU A 18 -15.44 -6.22 6.12
N PHE A 19 -14.78 -6.97 5.24
CA PHE A 19 -13.35 -7.26 5.35
C PHE A 19 -12.48 -6.00 5.47
N THR A 20 -12.68 -5.02 4.58
CA THR A 20 -11.88 -3.78 4.63
C THR A 20 -12.16 -2.93 5.86
N LYS A 21 -13.39 -3.00 6.41
CA LYS A 21 -13.75 -2.34 7.66
C LYS A 21 -13.01 -2.99 8.83
N GLU A 22 -13.15 -4.31 9.00
CA GLU A 22 -12.52 -5.08 10.06
C GLU A 22 -11.00 -4.90 10.06
N LEU A 23 -10.37 -5.02 8.88
CA LEU A 23 -8.93 -4.86 8.74
C LEU A 23 -8.43 -3.46 9.17
N LYS A 24 -9.20 -2.41 8.89
CA LYS A 24 -8.85 -1.03 9.30
C LYS A 24 -9.16 -0.73 10.76
N GLU A 25 -10.10 -1.46 11.36
CA GLU A 25 -10.36 -1.39 12.81
C GLU A 25 -9.24 -2.06 13.59
N GLU A 26 -8.72 -3.19 13.08
CA GLU A 26 -7.53 -3.87 13.59
C GLU A 26 -6.26 -3.04 13.37
N ARG A 27 -6.03 -2.60 12.12
CA ARG A 27 -4.84 -1.83 11.72
C ARG A 27 -5.18 -0.35 11.63
N LYS A 28 -4.90 0.37 12.72
CA LYS A 28 -5.25 1.79 12.85
C LYS A 28 -4.24 2.76 12.24
N VAL A 29 -3.12 2.24 11.73
CA VAL A 29 -1.99 3.02 11.21
C VAL A 29 -1.66 2.66 9.77
N ASP A 30 -1.05 3.61 9.09
CA ASP A 30 -0.45 3.46 7.78
C ASP A 30 0.81 2.60 7.89
N ALA A 31 0.87 1.51 7.14
CA ALA A 31 1.97 0.54 7.23
C ALA A 31 3.35 1.12 6.83
N LEU A 32 3.39 2.17 6.01
CA LEU A 32 4.66 2.78 5.54
C LEU A 32 5.16 3.87 6.51
N THR A 33 4.26 4.71 7.00
CA THR A 33 4.59 5.94 7.74
C THR A 33 4.30 5.85 9.24
N LEU A 34 3.61 4.78 9.67
CA LEU A 34 3.11 4.57 11.03
C LEU A 34 2.16 5.66 11.54
N GLN A 35 1.71 6.56 10.65
CA GLN A 35 0.76 7.61 10.96
C GLN A 35 -0.67 7.05 11.02
N LYS A 36 -1.56 7.72 11.75
CA LYS A 36 -2.99 7.35 11.81
C LYS A 36 -3.60 7.27 10.40
N LEU A 37 -4.42 6.23 10.17
CA LEU A 37 -5.19 6.14 8.93
C LEU A 37 -6.19 7.28 8.81
N ARG A 38 -6.14 7.97 7.67
CA ARG A 38 -7.04 9.09 7.35
C ARG A 38 -8.29 8.60 6.62
N LYS A 39 -9.31 9.45 6.56
CA LYS A 39 -10.47 9.24 5.68
C LYS A 39 -9.96 9.07 4.24
N GLY A 40 -10.38 7.98 3.59
CA GLY A 40 -9.90 7.62 2.25
C GLY A 40 -8.66 6.72 2.24
N SER A 41 -8.23 6.17 3.38
CA SER A 41 -7.24 5.10 3.41
C SER A 41 -7.67 3.91 2.54
N LEU A 42 -6.68 3.19 2.03
CA LEU A 42 -6.85 2.06 1.12
C LEU A 42 -6.37 0.78 1.78
N THR A 43 -7.08 -0.31 1.47
CA THR A 43 -6.63 -1.67 1.75
C THR A 43 -5.86 -2.13 0.52
N HIS A 44 -4.54 -2.09 0.61
CA HIS A 44 -3.60 -2.48 -0.43
C HIS A 44 -3.44 -4.00 -0.44
N HIS A 45 -3.50 -4.63 -1.62
CA HIS A 45 -3.34 -6.08 -1.78
C HIS A 45 -1.93 -6.37 -2.28
N CYS A 46 -1.13 -7.10 -1.52
CA CYS A 46 0.28 -7.35 -1.78
C CYS A 46 0.51 -8.46 -2.82
N ASP A 47 -0.42 -9.40 -2.97
CA ASP A 47 -0.37 -10.44 -4.00
C ASP A 47 -1.05 -9.95 -5.30
N LEU A 48 -0.26 -9.59 -6.30
CA LEU A 48 -0.75 -8.93 -7.52
C LEU A 48 -1.28 -9.90 -8.59
N ARG A 49 -1.32 -11.20 -8.29
CA ARG A 49 -1.84 -12.21 -9.22
C ARG A 49 -3.37 -12.10 -9.35
N PRO A 50 -3.92 -12.12 -10.58
CA PRO A 50 -5.36 -11.95 -10.80
C PRO A 50 -6.28 -12.89 -10.00
N GLU A 51 -5.92 -14.17 -9.97
CA GLU A 51 -6.68 -15.24 -9.32
C GLU A 51 -6.78 -15.08 -7.80
N MET A 52 -5.87 -14.31 -7.19
CA MET A 52 -5.79 -14.15 -5.74
C MET A 52 -6.63 -12.99 -5.22
N TYR A 53 -7.25 -12.20 -6.09
CA TYR A 53 -7.94 -10.98 -5.67
C TYR A 53 -9.15 -11.21 -4.75
N LYS A 54 -9.73 -12.42 -4.78
CA LYS A 54 -10.85 -12.82 -3.92
C LYS A 54 -10.40 -13.49 -2.62
N ASP A 55 -9.10 -13.75 -2.46
CA ASP A 55 -8.54 -14.32 -1.25
C ASP A 55 -8.45 -13.24 -0.17
N LEU A 56 -9.39 -13.28 0.78
CA LEU A 56 -9.49 -12.32 1.88
C LEU A 56 -8.61 -12.68 3.08
N ASN A 57 -7.48 -13.37 2.86
CA ASN A 57 -6.50 -13.60 3.90
C ASN A 57 -5.86 -12.26 4.36
N PRO A 58 -6.06 -11.83 5.63
CA PRO A 58 -5.54 -10.55 6.14
C PRO A 58 -4.03 -10.34 5.95
N PHE A 59 -3.23 -11.41 5.96
CA PHE A 59 -1.78 -11.35 5.77
C PHE A 59 -1.34 -10.87 4.38
N LYS A 60 -2.25 -10.90 3.40
CA LYS A 60 -1.98 -10.45 2.02
C LYS A 60 -2.30 -8.99 1.78
N PHE A 61 -2.75 -8.27 2.81
CA PHE A 61 -3.17 -6.90 2.70
C PHE A 61 -2.36 -6.01 3.62
N GLU A 62 -2.28 -4.73 3.29
CA GLU A 62 -1.80 -3.67 4.16
C GLU A 62 -2.74 -2.47 4.14
N THR A 63 -2.74 -1.70 5.21
CA THR A 63 -3.50 -0.44 5.29
C THR A 63 -2.59 0.74 5.01
N LEU A 64 -2.90 1.49 3.95
CA LEU A 64 -2.11 2.63 3.49
C LEU A 64 -3.00 3.87 3.32
N ASN A 65 -2.50 5.03 3.69
CA ASN A 65 -3.04 6.31 3.25
C ASN A 65 -2.79 6.48 1.74
N MET A 66 -3.58 7.33 1.08
CA MET A 66 -3.53 7.51 -0.38
C MET A 66 -2.10 7.78 -0.90
N LYS A 67 -1.38 8.71 -0.27
CA LYS A 67 0.00 9.03 -0.66
C LYS A 67 0.94 7.82 -0.53
N SER A 68 0.85 7.08 0.58
CA SER A 68 1.67 5.88 0.79
C SER A 68 1.34 4.79 -0.24
N HIS A 69 0.06 4.61 -0.55
CA HIS A 69 -0.39 3.67 -1.58
C HIS A 69 0.19 4.00 -2.96
N ASP A 70 0.15 5.28 -3.35
CA ASP A 70 0.70 5.74 -4.64
C ASP A 70 2.22 5.57 -4.69
N VAL A 71 2.92 5.90 -3.59
CA VAL A 71 4.37 5.69 -3.45
C VAL A 71 4.73 4.21 -3.59
N VAL A 72 4.00 3.32 -2.92
CA VAL A 72 4.26 1.86 -2.98
C VAL A 72 4.08 1.35 -4.42
N HIS A 73 3.00 1.73 -5.11
CA HIS A 73 2.81 1.32 -6.51
C HIS A 73 3.86 1.90 -7.45
N PHE A 74 4.20 3.18 -7.26
CA PHE A 74 5.26 3.83 -8.04
C PHE A 74 6.59 3.09 -7.87
N LEU A 75 7.03 2.86 -6.63
CA LEU A 75 8.30 2.18 -6.35
C LEU A 75 8.30 0.73 -6.82
N TYR A 76 7.20 -0.01 -6.63
CA TYR A 76 7.10 -1.41 -7.05
C TYR A 76 7.37 -1.61 -8.55
N ASN A 77 6.93 -0.67 -9.40
CA ASN A 77 7.16 -0.75 -10.85
C ASN A 77 8.64 -0.77 -11.24
N TYR A 78 9.50 -0.12 -10.45
CA TYR A 78 10.95 -0.09 -10.62
C TYR A 78 11.61 -1.22 -9.81
N TYR A 79 11.21 -1.40 -8.56
CA TYR A 79 11.79 -2.37 -7.62
C TYR A 79 11.76 -3.79 -8.17
N ARG A 80 10.66 -4.18 -8.83
CA ARG A 80 10.53 -5.53 -9.43
C ARG A 80 11.52 -5.80 -10.57
N LYS A 81 12.21 -4.77 -11.09
CA LYS A 81 13.21 -4.85 -12.15
C LYS A 81 14.62 -4.58 -11.63
N ASP A 82 14.73 -3.66 -10.67
CA ASP A 82 15.96 -3.16 -10.10
C ASP A 82 15.73 -2.85 -8.60
N PRO A 83 16.06 -3.80 -7.70
CA PRO A 83 15.90 -3.63 -6.27
C PRO A 83 16.72 -2.47 -5.67
N ASP A 84 17.82 -2.07 -6.31
CA ASP A 84 18.71 -0.99 -5.84
C ASP A 84 18.05 0.39 -5.94
N VAL A 85 16.86 0.50 -6.55
CA VAL A 85 16.07 1.73 -6.54
C VAL A 85 15.81 2.23 -5.12
N LEU A 86 15.65 1.32 -4.14
CA LEU A 86 15.45 1.69 -2.75
C LEU A 86 16.74 2.22 -2.10
N VAL A 87 17.91 1.70 -2.49
CA VAL A 87 19.20 2.22 -2.05
C VAL A 87 19.39 3.65 -2.55
N ARG A 88 19.10 3.90 -3.84
CA ARG A 88 19.18 5.25 -4.43
C ARG A 88 18.17 6.22 -3.79
N LEU A 89 16.94 5.77 -3.56
CA LEU A 89 15.94 6.56 -2.83
C LEU A 89 16.45 6.93 -1.43
N LYS A 90 16.95 5.95 -0.67
CA LYS A 90 17.50 6.18 0.66
C LYS A 90 18.64 7.20 0.64
N ASN A 91 19.59 7.07 -0.29
CA ASN A 91 20.72 8.00 -0.40
C ASN A 91 20.26 9.44 -0.67
N ILE A 92 19.20 9.63 -1.48
CA ILE A 92 18.61 10.97 -1.70
C ILE A 92 18.01 11.50 -0.40
N LEU A 93 17.23 10.68 0.32
CA LEU A 93 16.63 11.08 1.61
C LEU A 93 17.69 11.40 2.66
N ASP A 94 18.74 10.59 2.78
CA ASP A 94 19.86 10.83 3.69
C ASP A 94 20.56 12.16 3.35
N LYS A 95 20.78 12.44 2.05
CA LYS A 95 21.34 13.71 1.59
C LYS A 95 20.46 14.90 1.97
N MET A 96 19.13 14.77 1.88
CA MET A 96 18.20 15.81 2.33
C MET A 96 18.33 16.06 3.83
N VAL A 97 18.36 15.00 4.65
CA VAL A 97 18.54 15.10 6.10
C VAL A 97 19.85 15.81 6.44
N LEU A 98 20.96 15.41 5.79
CA LEU A 98 22.27 16.02 6.00
C LEU A 98 22.28 17.51 5.67
N LEU A 99 21.69 17.91 4.53
CA LEU A 99 21.67 19.30 4.09
C LEU A 99 20.70 20.18 4.88
N SER A 100 19.65 19.60 5.48
CA SER A 100 18.69 20.31 6.32
C SER A 100 19.16 20.50 7.77
N GLY A 101 20.44 20.26 8.08
CA GLY A 101 20.99 20.46 9.43
C GLY A 101 20.90 19.22 10.33
N GLY A 102 20.47 18.08 9.81
CA GLY A 102 20.59 16.78 10.48
C GLY A 102 19.94 16.72 11.87
N GLU A 103 18.68 17.12 12.01
CA GLU A 103 17.98 16.96 13.29
C GLU A 103 17.15 15.67 13.33
N LYS A 104 17.41 14.86 14.35
CA LYS A 104 16.45 13.92 14.94
C LYS A 104 15.83 14.58 16.17
#